data_AF-A0A9D3W165-F1
#
_entry.id   AF-A0A9D3W165-F1
#
_cell.length_a   1.000
_cell.length_b   1.000
_cell.length_c   1.000
_cell.angle_alpha   90.00
_cell.angle_beta   90.00
_cell.angle_gamma   90.00
#
_symmetry.space_group_name_H-M   'P 1'
#
loop_
_entity.id
_entity.type
_entity.pdbx_description
1 polymer ?
#
loop_
_entity_poly.entity_id
_entity_poly.type
_entity_poly.pdbx_seq_one_letter_code
_entity_poly.pdbx_strand_id
1 'polypeptide(L)'
;MGKGPIDSRKGSVVIGLGVEDDFDFMDGDITISIINGIPSIVFSERVRHLLVKDIANTMVIKLLGRNIRHATIQNKIAILWKPSMSFQLMDIENGYFLAKFQNSDGFEKVLSLSLWVIYGQYLTV
;
A
#
# COMPACT_ATOMS: atom_id res chain seq x y z
N MET A 1 -22.28 -34.85 28.32
CA MET A 1 -23.04 -33.98 27.38
C MET A 1 -22.43 -32.59 27.48
N GLY A 2 -21.72 -32.12 26.45
CA GLY A 2 -21.10 -30.79 26.53
C GLY A 2 -19.99 -30.59 25.51
N LYS A 3 -20.33 -30.09 24.33
CA LYS A 3 -19.45 -29.26 23.51
C LYS A 3 -20.29 -28.10 22.98
N GLY A 4 -20.03 -26.91 23.51
CA GLY A 4 -20.55 -25.65 22.96
C GLY A 4 -19.79 -25.27 21.69
N PRO A 5 -20.26 -24.26 20.95
CA PRO A 5 -19.79 -23.97 19.60
C PRO A 5 -18.38 -23.38 19.62
N ILE A 6 -17.54 -23.82 18.69
CA ILE A 6 -16.23 -23.24 18.43
C ILE A 6 -16.47 -21.94 17.66
N ASP A 7 -16.22 -20.81 18.34
CA ASP A 7 -16.23 -19.48 17.78
C ASP A 7 -15.11 -19.34 16.73
N SER A 8 -15.50 -19.24 15.46
CA SER A 8 -14.60 -19.01 14.33
C SER A 8 -14.43 -17.50 14.18
N ARG A 9 -13.49 -16.97 14.96
CA ARG A 9 -13.09 -15.56 14.90
C ARG A 9 -12.46 -15.26 13.54
N LYS A 10 -13.27 -14.82 12.57
CA LYS A 10 -12.79 -14.20 11.32
C LYS A 10 -12.08 -12.89 11.70
N GLY A 11 -10.76 -12.90 11.70
CA GLY A 11 -9.97 -11.68 11.75
C GLY A 11 -10.08 -10.97 10.41
N SER A 12 -10.95 -9.96 10.32
CA SER A 12 -10.92 -9.01 9.21
C SER A 12 -9.74 -8.09 9.44
N VAL A 13 -8.71 -8.19 8.59
CA VAL A 13 -7.64 -7.20 8.53
C VAL A 13 -8.16 -6.08 7.64
N VAL A 14 -8.63 -5.01 8.28
CA VAL A 14 -9.07 -3.80 7.58
C VAL A 14 -7.83 -3.04 7.10
N ILE A 15 -7.60 -3.03 5.78
CA ILE A 15 -6.66 -2.12 5.11
C ILE A 15 -7.50 -1.05 4.40
N GLY A 16 -7.20 0.21 4.67
CA GLY A 16 -8.14 1.32 4.55
C GLY A 16 -8.60 1.75 3.14
N LEU A 17 -9.91 2.03 3.08
CA LEU A 17 -10.63 3.10 2.37
C LEU A 17 -10.07 3.61 1.03
N GLY A 18 -10.42 2.89 -0.03
CA GLY A 18 -10.98 3.44 -1.27
C GLY A 18 -12.26 2.64 -1.55
N VAL A 19 -13.31 3.27 -2.07
CA VAL A 19 -14.65 2.69 -2.29
C VAL A 19 -14.57 1.19 -2.63
N GLU A 20 -14.93 0.34 -1.67
CA GLU A 20 -15.00 -1.10 -1.87
C GLU A 20 -16.18 -1.38 -2.81
N ASP A 21 -15.89 -1.58 -4.10
CA ASP A 21 -16.52 -2.73 -4.74
C ASP A 21 -16.02 -3.92 -3.90
N ASP A 22 -16.90 -4.47 -3.07
CA ASP A 22 -16.62 -5.62 -2.22
C ASP A 22 -16.10 -6.74 -3.15
N PHE A 23 -14.78 -6.90 -3.18
CA PHE A 23 -14.12 -7.77 -4.13
C PHE A 23 -14.12 -9.18 -3.56
N ASP A 24 -14.95 -10.04 -4.13
CA ASP A 24 -14.99 -11.45 -3.76
C ASP A 24 -14.03 -12.29 -4.60
N PHE A 25 -13.27 -13.14 -3.91
CA PHE A 25 -12.50 -14.21 -4.54
C PHE A 25 -13.44 -15.28 -5.07
N MET A 26 -13.16 -15.74 -6.30
CA MET A 26 -13.84 -16.86 -6.93
C MET A 26 -13.01 -18.14 -6.82
N ASP A 27 -13.65 -19.28 -7.04
CA ASP A 27 -12.91 -20.54 -7.15
C ASP A 27 -11.88 -20.46 -8.30
N GLY A 28 -10.67 -20.96 -8.04
CA GLY A 28 -9.53 -20.87 -8.95
C GLY A 28 -8.74 -19.56 -8.92
N ASP A 29 -9.14 -18.56 -8.12
CA ASP A 29 -8.39 -17.29 -8.02
C ASP A 29 -7.05 -17.39 -7.31
N ILE A 30 -6.99 -18.25 -6.31
CA ILE A 30 -5.82 -18.43 -5.47
C ILE A 30 -5.52 -19.92 -5.46
N THR A 31 -4.35 -20.28 -5.97
CA THR A 31 -3.82 -21.64 -5.83
C THR A 31 -2.68 -21.60 -4.85
N ILE A 32 -2.81 -22.37 -3.76
CA ILE A 32 -1.77 -22.53 -2.75
C ILE A 32 -1.17 -23.93 -2.90
N SER A 33 0.14 -24.00 -3.01
CA SER A 33 0.88 -25.27 -3.14
C SER A 33 2.22 -25.21 -2.42
N ILE A 34 2.93 -26.33 -2.35
CA ILE A 34 4.31 -26.40 -1.86
C ILE A 34 5.18 -26.91 -3.00
N ILE A 35 6.18 -26.12 -3.40
CA ILE A 35 7.12 -26.44 -4.47
C ILE A 35 8.51 -26.55 -3.83
N ASN A 36 9.10 -27.75 -3.86
CA ASN A 36 10.41 -28.02 -3.24
C ASN A 36 10.51 -27.62 -1.75
N GLY A 37 9.43 -27.84 -0.99
CA GLY A 37 9.35 -27.44 0.42
C GLY A 37 9.08 -25.96 0.66
N ILE A 38 8.93 -25.15 -0.39
CA ILE A 38 8.64 -23.72 -0.32
C ILE A 38 7.15 -23.48 -0.60
N PRO A 39 6.42 -22.77 0.28
CA PRO A 39 5.04 -22.39 0.00
C PRO A 39 4.97 -21.47 -1.21
N SER A 40 4.05 -21.77 -2.13
CA SER A 40 3.81 -21.04 -3.36
C SER A 40 2.35 -20.61 -3.43
N ILE A 41 2.14 -19.34 -3.73
CA ILE A 41 0.81 -18.73 -3.89
C ILE A 41 0.73 -18.18 -5.31
N VAL A 42 -0.23 -18.66 -6.09
CA VAL A 42 -0.45 -18.23 -7.47
C VAL A 42 -1.82 -17.57 -7.55
N PHE A 43 -1.83 -16.33 -8.02
CA PHE A 43 -3.05 -15.56 -8.29
C PHE A 43 -3.46 -15.69 -9.75
N SER A 44 -4.77 -15.82 -9.99
CA SER A 44 -5.38 -15.76 -11.32
C SER A 44 -5.10 -14.40 -11.99
N GLU A 45 -5.21 -14.35 -13.32
CA GLU A 45 -5.02 -13.11 -14.06
C GLU A 45 -6.02 -12.02 -13.63
N ARG A 46 -7.25 -12.39 -13.26
CA ARG A 46 -8.23 -11.42 -12.75
C ARG A 46 -7.76 -10.77 -11.45
N VAL A 47 -7.30 -11.56 -10.48
CA VAL A 47 -6.77 -11.05 -9.22
C VAL A 47 -5.51 -10.21 -9.46
N ARG A 48 -4.63 -10.63 -10.36
CA ARG A 48 -3.43 -9.85 -10.72
C ARG A 48 -3.79 -8.47 -11.26
N HIS A 49 -4.76 -8.38 -12.18
CA HIS A 49 -5.21 -7.09 -12.71
C HIS A 49 -5.77 -6.18 -11.61
N LEU A 50 -6.47 -6.74 -10.63
CA LEU A 50 -7.01 -5.97 -9.52
C LEU A 50 -5.91 -5.48 -8.57
N LEU A 51 -4.92 -6.33 -8.28
CA LEU A 51 -3.75 -5.93 -7.50
C LEU A 51 -2.99 -4.78 -8.19
N VAL A 52 -2.76 -4.90 -9.51
CA VAL A 52 -2.11 -3.84 -10.31
C VAL A 52 -2.93 -2.56 -10.30
N LYS A 53 -4.26 -2.66 -10.46
CA LYS A 53 -5.18 -1.51 -10.41
C LYS A 53 -5.15 -0.84 -9.03
N ASP A 54 -5.13 -1.61 -7.95
CA ASP A 54 -5.15 -1.09 -6.58
C ASP A 54 -3.89 -0.27 -6.24
N ILE A 55 -2.74 -0.67 -6.78
CA ILE A 55 -1.46 0.02 -6.54
C ILE A 55 -1.10 1.05 -7.61
N ALA A 56 -1.93 1.25 -8.64
CA ALA A 56 -1.59 2.06 -9.81
C ALA A 56 -1.13 3.49 -9.49
N ASN A 57 -1.75 4.15 -8.50
CA ASN A 57 -1.40 5.51 -8.07
C ASN A 57 -0.54 5.51 -6.81
N THR A 58 0.41 4.58 -6.70
CA THR A 58 1.29 4.44 -5.53
C THR A 58 2.74 4.68 -5.92
N MET A 59 3.44 5.55 -5.18
CA MET A 59 4.88 5.80 -5.35
C MET A 59 5.67 5.29 -4.15
N VAL A 60 6.89 4.82 -4.41
CA VAL A 60 7.85 4.43 -3.38
C VAL A 60 8.72 5.65 -3.07
N ILE A 61 8.67 6.16 -1.84
CA ILE A 61 9.47 7.32 -1.44
C ILE A 61 10.49 6.97 -0.37
N LYS A 62 11.61 7.70 -0.37
CA LYS A 62 12.65 7.59 0.66
C LYS A 62 13.37 8.90 0.88
N LEU A 63 13.56 9.28 2.14
CA LEU A 63 14.45 10.39 2.47
C LEU A 63 15.89 9.92 2.56
N LEU A 64 16.80 10.56 1.83
CA LEU A 64 18.21 10.21 1.84
C LEU A 64 18.92 10.73 3.09
N GLY A 65 19.95 10.00 3.53
CA GLY A 65 20.86 10.41 4.60
C GLY A 65 20.39 10.12 6.03
N ARG A 66 19.08 10.08 6.31
CA ARG A 66 18.57 9.57 7.60
C ARG A 66 17.13 9.08 7.51
N ASN A 67 16.78 8.18 8.42
CA ASN A 67 15.40 7.79 8.63
C ASN A 67 14.66 8.84 9.45
N ILE A 68 13.38 9.05 9.12
CA ILE A 68 12.46 9.93 9.83
C ILE A 68 11.26 9.11 10.29
N ARG A 69 10.68 9.47 11.44
CA ARG A 69 9.47 8.83 11.96
C ARG A 69 8.30 9.01 10.98
N HIS A 70 7.49 7.97 10.80
CA HIS A 70 6.32 7.95 9.91
C HIS A 70 5.45 9.22 10.01
N ALA A 71 4.99 9.58 11.22
CA ALA A 71 4.17 10.78 11.42
C ALA A 71 4.87 12.08 10.98
N THR A 72 6.20 12.19 11.14
CA THR A 72 6.96 13.37 10.73
C THR A 72 7.06 13.47 9.22
N ILE A 73 7.37 12.37 8.52
CA ILE A 73 7.43 12.38 7.05
C ILE A 73 6.05 12.61 6.44
N GLN A 74 4.98 11.99 6.98
CA GLN A 74 3.60 12.20 6.54
C GLN A 74 3.19 13.67 6.62
N ASN A 75 3.44 14.33 7.76
CA ASN A 75 3.13 15.75 7.90
C ASN A 75 3.94 16.62 6.94
N LYS A 76 5.22 16.29 6.71
CA LYS A 76 6.08 17.07 5.80
C LYS A 76 5.67 16.94 4.34
N ILE A 77 5.44 15.73 3.85
CA ILE A 77 5.03 15.51 2.46
C ILE A 77 3.63 16.06 2.20
N ALA A 78 2.70 16.00 3.16
CA ALA A 78 1.38 16.61 3.03
C ALA A 78 1.46 18.14 2.82
N ILE A 79 2.30 18.83 3.59
CA ILE A 79 2.54 20.27 3.45
C ILE A 79 3.28 20.60 2.14
N LEU A 80 4.25 19.76 1.78
CA LEU A 80 5.15 19.99 0.65
C LEU A 80 4.43 19.76 -0.69
N TRP A 81 3.73 18.65 -0.83
CA TRP A 81 3.06 18.27 -2.07
C TRP A 81 1.74 19.01 -2.28
N LYS A 82 1.07 19.42 -1.19
CA LYS A 82 -0.28 20.04 -1.22
C LYS A 82 -1.20 19.31 -2.21
N PRO A 83 -1.44 18.00 -1.97
CA PRO A 83 -2.19 17.18 -2.92
C PRO A 83 -3.64 17.67 -3.00
N SER A 84 -4.26 17.49 -4.17
CA SER A 84 -5.65 17.88 -4.40
C SER A 84 -6.65 17.03 -3.59
N MET A 85 -6.26 15.80 -3.26
CA MET A 85 -7.00 14.84 -2.44
C MET A 85 -6.09 14.22 -1.40
N SER A 86 -6.64 13.51 -0.42
CA SER A 86 -5.82 12.79 0.55
C SER A 86 -5.04 11.65 -0.12
N PHE A 87 -3.97 11.24 0.55
CA PHE A 87 -3.16 10.07 0.19
C PHE A 87 -2.88 9.27 1.47
N GLN A 88 -2.62 7.98 1.31
CA GLN A 88 -2.21 7.10 2.40
C GLN A 88 -0.69 6.91 2.36
N LEU A 89 -0.05 6.97 3.53
CA LEU A 89 1.37 6.66 3.67
C LEU A 89 1.55 5.35 4.44
N MET A 90 2.12 4.33 3.79
CA MET A 90 2.40 3.02 4.39
C MET A 90 3.91 2.85 4.58
N ASP A 91 4.33 2.32 5.73
CA ASP A 91 5.73 1.98 6.01
C ASP A 91 6.03 0.57 5.50
N ILE A 92 7.08 0.41 4.70
CA ILE A 92 7.51 -0.90 4.16
C ILE A 92 8.70 -1.47 4.96
N GLU A 93 9.47 -0.63 5.69
CA GLU A 93 10.78 -0.85 6.33
C GLU A 93 11.97 -0.12 5.64
N ASN A 94 13.10 -0.01 6.34
CA ASN A 94 14.36 0.59 5.86
C ASN A 94 14.23 2.04 5.38
N GLY A 95 13.27 2.77 5.95
CA GLY A 95 12.98 4.16 5.62
C GLY A 95 12.31 4.35 4.25
N TYR A 96 11.80 3.28 3.64
CA TYR A 96 10.95 3.34 2.46
C TYR A 96 9.48 3.43 2.85
N PHE A 97 8.73 4.22 2.10
CA PHE A 97 7.30 4.37 2.29
C PHE A 97 6.57 4.25 0.96
N LEU A 98 5.34 3.74 0.99
CA LEU A 98 4.39 3.84 -0.13
C LEU A 98 3.47 5.03 0.10
N ALA A 99 3.42 5.96 -0.84
CA ALA A 99 2.39 6.99 -0.88
C ALA A 99 1.34 6.61 -1.94
N LYS A 100 0.16 6.18 -1.49
CA LYS A 100 -0.98 5.80 -2.35
C LYS A 100 -1.95 6.98 -2.46
N PHE A 101 -2.12 7.49 -3.68
CA PHE A 101 -2.97 8.65 -3.98
C PHE A 101 -4.38 8.21 -4.37
N GLN A 102 -5.38 9.00 -3.99
CA GLN A 102 -6.76 8.75 -4.40
C GLN A 102 -7.03 9.05 -5.87
N ASN A 103 -6.23 9.93 -6.49
CA ASN A 103 -6.36 10.29 -7.89
C ASN A 103 -4.99 10.31 -8.60
N SER A 104 -5.02 10.15 -9.92
CA SER A 104 -3.83 10.21 -10.78
C SER A 104 -3.23 11.62 -10.80
N ASP A 105 -4.05 12.67 -10.75
CA ASP A 105 -3.56 14.06 -10.87
C ASP A 105 -2.59 14.42 -9.74
N GLY A 106 -2.90 14.02 -8.50
CA GLY A 106 -2.02 14.21 -7.36
C GLY A 106 -0.71 13.43 -7.49
N PHE A 107 -0.80 12.19 -7.98
CA PHE A 107 0.34 11.31 -8.23
C PHE A 107 1.28 11.88 -9.31
N GLU A 108 0.74 12.20 -10.49
CA GLU A 108 1.50 12.74 -11.63
C GLU A 108 2.16 14.07 -11.31
N LYS A 109 1.47 14.95 -10.57
CA LYS A 109 2.03 16.23 -10.13
C LYS A 109 3.25 16.04 -9.23
N VAL A 110 3.21 15.07 -8.31
CA VAL A 110 4.33 14.80 -7.40
C VAL A 110 5.50 14.16 -8.14
N LEU A 111 5.24 13.26 -9.09
CA LEU A 111 6.24 12.62 -9.93
C LEU A 111 6.94 13.60 -10.89
N SER A 112 6.18 14.50 -11.50
CA SER A 112 6.71 15.47 -12.47
C SER A 112 7.66 16.49 -11.84
N LEU A 113 7.64 16.63 -10.52
CA LEU A 113 8.49 17.54 -9.77
C LEU A 113 9.74 16.79 -9.29
N SER A 114 10.85 17.04 -9.97
CA SER A 114 12.02 16.13 -9.97
C SER A 114 12.88 16.17 -8.71
N LEU A 115 12.69 17.10 -7.76
CA LEU A 115 13.44 17.11 -6.49
C LEU A 115 12.63 17.72 -5.34
N TRP A 116 12.37 16.91 -4.32
CA TRP A 116 11.77 17.33 -3.06
C TRP A 116 12.82 17.37 -1.96
N VAL A 117 12.84 18.43 -1.15
CA VAL A 117 13.80 18.58 -0.04
C VAL A 117 13.06 18.69 1.29
N ILE A 118 13.42 17.81 2.23
CA ILE A 118 12.89 17.79 3.59
C ILE A 118 14.07 17.89 4.56
N TYR A 119 14.11 18.96 5.35
CA TYR A 119 15.19 19.23 6.32
C TYR A 119 16.61 19.16 5.71
N GLY A 120 16.78 19.71 4.50
CA GLY A 120 18.08 19.73 3.80
C GLY A 120 18.50 18.39 3.18
N GLN A 121 17.61 17.39 3.16
CA GLN A 121 17.84 16.09 2.55
C GLN A 121 16.87 15.85 1.39
N TYR A 122 17.34 15.15 0.37
CA TYR A 122 16.54 14.82 -0.80
C TYR A 122 15.57 13.67 -0.48
N LEU A 123 14.32 13.87 -0.88
CA LEU A 123 13.30 12.82 -0.93
C LEU A 123 13.32 12.26 -2.36
N THR A 124 13.66 10.98 -2.49
CA THR A 124 13.55 10.24 -3.74
C THR A 124 12.12 9.69 -3.87
N VAL A 125 11.65 9.65 -5.10
CA VAL A 125 10.34 9.15 -5.53
C VAL A 125 10.56 8.12 -6.64
#